data_AF-A0A929FE93-F1
#
_entry.id   AF-A0A929FE93-F1
#
_cell.length_a   1.000
_cell.length_b   1.000
_cell.length_c   1.000
_cell.angle_alpha   90.00
_cell.angle_beta   90.00
_cell.angle_gamma   90.00
#
_symmetry.space_group_name_H-M   'P 1'
#
loop_
_entity.id
_entity.type
_entity.pdbx_description
1 polymer ?
#
loop_
_entity_poly.entity_id
_entity_poly.type
_entity_poly.pdbx_seq_one_letter_code
_entity_poly.pdbx_strand_id
1 'polypeptide(L)'
;MNKYCMSWIQEWCRVNNWSEPFRQCDEYWAFPPQAVMPLPIPADELQLLKAEKGASPAERLWFAIVWSVAALALTTGVWLQNPMPMVFAFAFCAMVFAAMDEN
;
A
#
# COMPACT_ATOMS: atom_id res chain seq x y z
N MET A 1 0.47 -5.33 4.42
CA MET A 1 -0.45 -4.16 4.56
C MET A 1 -1.47 -4.22 3.46
N ASN A 2 -2.68 -3.68 3.62
CA ASN A 2 -3.60 -3.61 2.48
C ASN A 2 -3.02 -2.65 1.43
N LYS A 3 -2.64 -3.17 0.26
CA LYS A 3 -2.13 -2.37 -0.88
C LYS A 3 -3.14 -1.31 -1.34
N TYR A 4 -4.42 -1.61 -1.18
CA TYR A 4 -5.52 -0.76 -1.64
C TYR A 4 -6.46 -0.40 -0.48
N CYS A 5 -6.99 0.82 -0.52
CA CYS A 5 -8.00 1.24 0.44
C CYS A 5 -9.35 0.62 0.06
N MET A 6 -9.95 -0.15 0.97
CA MET A 6 -11.23 -0.84 0.72
C MET A 6 -12.34 0.12 0.30
N SER A 7 -12.36 1.32 0.87
CA SER A 7 -13.35 2.35 0.52
C SER A 7 -13.24 2.84 -0.92
N TRP A 8 -12.04 2.85 -1.51
CA TRP A 8 -11.85 3.22 -2.91
C TRP A 8 -12.40 2.15 -3.84
N ILE A 9 -12.16 0.88 -3.51
CA ILE A 9 -12.67 -0.26 -4.27
C ILE A 9 -14.20 -0.31 -4.18
N GLN A 10 -14.76 -0.05 -2.99
CA GLN A 10 -16.22 0.07 -2.82
C GLN A 10 -16.81 1.16 -3.70
N GLU A 11 -16.17 2.33 -3.77
CA GLU A 11 -16.64 3.42 -4.62
C GLU A 11 -16.53 3.08 -6.10
N TRP A 12 -15.42 2.46 -6.53
CA TRP A 12 -15.26 1.99 -7.92
C TRP A 12 -16.32 0.93 -8.28
N CYS A 13 -16.58 -0.04 -7.39
CA CYS A 13 -17.63 -1.02 -7.59
C CYS A 13 -19.01 -0.36 -7.73
N ARG A 14 -19.31 0.62 -6.87
CA ARG A 14 -20.57 1.37 -6.91
C ARG A 14 -20.77 2.12 -8.23
N VAL A 15 -19.72 2.76 -8.74
CA VAL A 15 -19.76 3.50 -10.02
C VAL A 15 -19.93 2.55 -11.20
N ASN A 16 -19.32 1.36 -11.15
CA ASN A 16 -19.37 0.38 -12.24
C ASN A 16 -20.56 -0.60 -12.16
N ASN A 17 -21.47 -0.44 -11.19
CA ASN A 17 -22.59 -1.37 -10.91
C ASN A 17 -22.14 -2.79 -10.55
N TRP A 18 -21.00 -2.90 -9.85
CA TRP A 18 -20.57 -4.14 -9.22
C TRP A 18 -21.11 -4.23 -7.79
N SER A 19 -21.21 -5.44 -7.26
CA SER A 19 -21.57 -5.66 -5.85
C SER A 19 -20.52 -5.12 -4.88
N GLU A 20 -20.83 -5.17 -3.58
CA GLU A 20 -19.82 -4.90 -2.56
C GLU A 20 -18.61 -5.85 -2.71
N PRO A 21 -17.38 -5.30 -2.70
CA PRO A 21 -16.18 -6.09 -2.81
C PRO A 21 -15.88 -6.81 -1.50
N PHE A 22 -15.38 -8.03 -1.60
CA PHE A 22 -14.82 -8.80 -0.49
C PHE A 22 -13.42 -9.27 -0.85
N ARG A 23 -12.61 -9.60 0.16
CA ARG A 23 -11.21 -10.02 -0.05
C ARG A 23 -11.07 -11.52 0.17
N GLN A 24 -10.43 -12.21 -0.76
CA GLN A 24 -10.13 -13.63 -0.65
C GLN A 24 -8.80 -13.93 -1.33
N CYS A 25 -7.91 -14.66 -0.62
CA CYS A 25 -6.59 -15.02 -1.13
C CYS A 25 -5.78 -13.81 -1.66
N ASP A 26 -5.81 -12.71 -0.92
CA ASP A 26 -5.16 -11.42 -1.25
C ASP A 26 -5.75 -10.61 -2.41
N GLU A 27 -6.68 -11.20 -3.17
CA GLU A 27 -7.38 -10.54 -4.26
C GLU A 27 -8.72 -9.95 -3.79
N TYR A 28 -9.17 -8.92 -4.51
CA TYR A 28 -10.49 -8.32 -4.32
C TYR A 28 -11.46 -8.94 -5.32
N TRP A 29 -12.59 -9.40 -4.80
CA TRP A 29 -13.62 -10.09 -5.55
C TRP A 29 -14.92 -9.32 -5.43
N ALA A 30 -15.63 -9.21 -6.54
CA ALA A 30 -16.97 -8.63 -6.57
C ALA A 30 -17.77 -9.25 -7.72
N PHE A 31 -19.08 -9.11 -7.68
CA PHE A 31 -19.95 -9.56 -8.76
C PHE A 31 -20.12 -8.43 -9.78
N PRO A 32 -19.71 -8.63 -11.04
CA PRO A 32 -20.03 -7.69 -12.11
C PRO A 32 -21.53 -7.65 -12.40
N PRO A 33 -22.02 -6.64 -13.12
CA PRO A 33 -23.43 -6.54 -13.48
C PRO A 33 -23.88 -7.80 -14.21
N GLN A 34 -25.00 -8.38 -13.76
CA GLN A 34 -25.63 -9.59 -14.32
C GLN A 34 -24.82 -10.90 -14.16
N ALA A 35 -23.71 -10.89 -13.42
CA ALA A 35 -22.93 -12.09 -13.17
C ALA A 35 -23.49 -12.91 -11.99
N VAL A 36 -23.40 -14.24 -12.09
CA VAL A 36 -23.85 -15.20 -11.06
C VAL A 36 -22.68 -15.68 -10.20
N MET A 37 -21.45 -15.33 -10.55
CA MET A 37 -20.23 -15.68 -9.82
C MET A 37 -19.37 -14.45 -9.54
N PRO A 38 -18.66 -14.41 -8.40
CA PRO A 38 -17.72 -13.35 -8.13
C PRO A 38 -16.51 -13.51 -9.06
N LEU A 39 -15.99 -12.38 -9.54
CA LEU A 39 -14.80 -12.31 -10.36
C LEU A 39 -13.75 -11.45 -9.65
N PRO A 40 -12.45 -11.76 -9.85
CA PRO A 40 -11.40 -10.91 -9.33
C PRO A 40 -11.46 -9.57 -10.05
N ILE A 41 -11.33 -8.48 -9.29
CA ILE A 41 -11.26 -7.13 -9.87
C ILE A 41 -9.95 -7.02 -10.66
N PRO A 42 -10.00 -6.57 -11.92
CA PRO A 42 -8.81 -6.49 -12.77
C PRO A 42 -7.68 -5.69 -12.10
N ALA A 43 -6.46 -6.23 -12.14
CA ALA A 43 -5.29 -5.57 -11.56
C ALA A 43 -5.02 -4.20 -12.19
N ASP A 44 -5.30 -4.04 -13.49
CA ASP A 44 -5.13 -2.78 -14.22
C ASP A 44 -6.04 -1.68 -13.66
N GLU A 45 -7.29 -2.01 -13.35
CA GLU A 45 -8.25 -1.07 -12.74
C GLU A 45 -7.83 -0.70 -11.31
N LEU A 46 -7.33 -1.66 -10.54
CA LEU A 46 -6.78 -1.40 -9.20
C LEU A 46 -5.56 -0.48 -9.26
N GLN A 47 -4.67 -0.67 -10.24
CA GLN A 47 -3.51 0.20 -10.47
C GLN A 47 -3.92 1.61 -10.90
N LEU A 48 -4.89 1.75 -11.80
CA LEU A 48 -5.46 3.04 -12.21
C LEU A 48 -6.09 3.75 -11.01
N LEU A 49 -6.88 3.04 -10.20
CA LEU A 49 -7.51 3.58 -9.00
C LEU A 49 -6.47 4.08 -7.99
N LYS A 50 -5.34 3.37 -7.86
CA LYS A 50 -4.20 3.79 -7.03
C LYS A 50 -3.47 5.00 -7.62
N ALA A 51 -3.34 5.09 -8.93
CA ALA A 51 -2.76 6.25 -9.60
C ALA A 51 -3.62 7.52 -9.43
N GLU A 52 -4.96 7.38 -9.50
CA GLU A 52 -5.89 8.50 -9.33
C GLU A 52 -6.03 8.98 -7.88
N LYS A 53 -6.12 8.04 -6.92
CA LYS A 53 -6.33 8.37 -5.50
C LYS A 53 -5.02 8.60 -4.73
N GLY A 54 -3.89 8.15 -5.27
CA GLY A 54 -2.56 8.25 -4.68
C GLY A 54 -2.27 7.19 -3.60
N ALA A 55 -1.29 7.46 -2.76
CA ALA A 55 -0.87 6.53 -1.69
C ALA A 55 -1.97 6.32 -0.65
N SER A 56 -2.21 5.06 -0.28
CA SER A 56 -3.20 4.70 0.73
C SER A 56 -2.86 5.31 2.10
N PRO A 57 -3.84 5.52 3.00
CA PRO A 57 -3.58 6.09 4.32
C PRO A 57 -2.53 5.30 5.12
N ALA A 58 -2.53 3.97 4.96
CA ALA A 58 -1.53 3.09 5.56
C ALA A 58 -0.15 3.34 4.95
N GLU A 59 -0.03 3.41 3.62
CA GLU A 59 1.25 3.69 2.96
C GLU A 59 1.79 5.06 3.36
N ARG A 60 0.94 6.09 3.46
CA ARG A 60 1.35 7.42 3.95
C ARG A 60 1.93 7.39 5.35
N LEU A 61 1.33 6.61 6.26
CA LEU A 61 1.85 6.43 7.61
C LEU A 61 3.23 5.76 7.60
N TRP A 62 3.40 4.70 6.80
CA TRP A 62 4.67 4.01 6.66
C TRP A 62 5.75 4.88 6.02
N PHE A 63 5.41 5.66 5.00
CA PHE A 63 6.33 6.66 4.45
C PHE A 63 6.74 7.68 5.50
N ALA A 64 5.82 8.17 6.34
CA ALA A 64 6.14 9.09 7.43
C ALA A 64 7.08 8.46 8.47
N ILE A 65 6.89 7.18 8.81
CA ILE A 65 7.76 6.41 9.70
C ILE A 65 9.15 6.25 9.08
N VAL A 66 9.23 5.85 7.81
CA VAL A 66 10.51 5.70 7.10
C VAL A 66 11.27 7.02 7.07
N TRP A 67 10.57 8.13 6.80
CA TRP A 67 11.17 9.45 6.78
C TRP A 67 11.69 9.89 8.16
N SER A 68 10.94 9.60 9.23
CA SER A 68 11.35 9.95 10.58
C SER A 68 12.57 9.13 11.03
N VAL A 69 12.61 7.84 10.69
CA VAL A 69 13.77 6.96 10.94
C VAL A 69 15.00 7.45 10.17
N ALA A 70 14.84 7.81 8.90
CA ALA A 70 15.93 8.35 8.10
C ALA A 70 16.47 9.68 8.68
N ALA A 71 15.59 10.58 9.11
CA ALA A 71 15.98 11.83 9.75
C ALA A 71 16.72 11.60 11.09
N LEU A 72 16.24 10.66 11.91
CA LEU A 72 16.90 10.28 13.16
C LEU A 72 18.26 9.62 12.92
N ALA A 73 18.39 8.80 11.89
CA ALA A 73 19.65 8.18 11.52
C ALA A 73 20.69 9.22 11.03
N LEU A 74 20.24 10.25 10.32
CA LEU A 74 21.09 11.37 9.92
C LEU A 74 21.60 12.16 11.13
N THR A 75 20.71 12.55 12.05
CA THR A 75 21.10 13.34 13.23
C THR A 75 22.02 12.55 14.15
N THR A 76 21.68 11.29 14.44
CA THR A 76 22.53 10.41 15.25
C THR A 76 23.85 10.07 14.58
N GLY A 77 23.88 9.87 13.26
CA GLY A 77 25.10 9.65 12.50
C GLY A 77 26.08 10.83 12.59
N VAL A 78 25.58 12.07 12.50
CA VAL A 78 26.39 13.29 12.68
C VAL A 78 26.88 13.43 14.12
N TRP A 79 26.02 13.13 15.10
CA TRP A 79 26.36 13.28 16.52
C TRP A 79 27.38 12.25 17.01
N LEU A 80 27.26 11.00 16.56
CA LEU A 80 28.17 9.91 16.90
C LEU A 80 29.39 9.80 15.95
N GLN A 81 29.44 10.62 14.88
CA GLN A 81 30.46 10.54 13.82
C GLN A 81 30.68 9.12 13.27
N ASN A 82 29.62 8.31 13.25
CA ASN A 82 29.69 6.89 12.89
C ASN A 82 28.68 6.59 11.77
N PRO A 83 29.07 5.87 10.70
CA PRO A 83 28.17 5.52 9.59
C PRO A 83 27.14 4.42 9.93
N MET A 84 27.29 3.70 11.05
CA MET A 84 26.42 2.57 11.40
C MET A 84 24.91 2.88 11.44
N PRO A 85 24.42 4.02 12.00
CA PRO A 85 23.00 4.37 12.00
C PRO A 85 22.41 4.55 10.60
N MET A 86 23.21 5.04 9.64
CA MET A 86 22.79 5.18 8.24
C MET A 86 22.57 3.83 7.57
N VAL A 87 23.47 2.87 7.80
CA VAL A 87 23.34 1.51 7.24
C VAL A 87 22.11 0.82 7.82
N PHE A 88 21.84 1.01 9.10
CA PHE A 88 20.62 0.49 9.73
C PHE A 88 19.35 1.10 9.13
N ALA A 89 19.31 2.41 8.93
CA ALA A 89 18.16 3.07 8.29
C ALA A 89 17.96 2.58 6.86
N PHE A 90 19.03 2.37 6.10
CA PHE A 90 18.93 1.79 4.75
C PHE A 90 18.34 0.38 4.77
N ALA A 91 18.83 -0.50 5.65
CA ALA A 91 18.31 -1.85 5.80
C ALA A 91 16.84 -1.84 6.24
N PHE A 92 16.47 -0.94 7.15
CA PHE A 92 15.09 -0.74 7.58
C PHE A 92 14.19 -0.30 6.42
N CYS A 93 14.62 0.68 5.61
CA CYS A 93 13.90 1.08 4.40
C CYS A 93 13.68 -0.11 3.47
N ALA A 94 14.72 -0.89 3.20
CA ALA A 94 14.62 -2.07 2.32
C ALA A 94 13.61 -3.11 2.83
N MET A 95 13.62 -3.39 4.14
CA MET A 95 12.64 -4.30 4.76
C MET A 95 11.21 -3.76 4.66
N VAL A 96 11.00 -2.46 4.90
CA VAL A 96 9.66 -1.85 4.80
C VAL A 96 9.16 -1.90 3.36
N PHE A 97 10.00 -1.60 2.38
CA PHE A 97 9.61 -1.70 0.97
C PHE A 97 9.30 -3.14 0.55
N ALA A 98 10.11 -4.11 0.99
CA ALA A 98 9.80 -5.53 0.74
C ALA A 98 8.45 -5.92 1.35
N ALA A 99 8.17 -5.53 2.59
CA ALA A 99 6.90 -5.81 3.26
C ALA A 99 5.69 -5.07 2.65
N MET A 100 5.93 -4.00 1.89
CA MET A 100 4.89 -3.29 1.12
C MET A 100 4.61 -3.95 -0.23
N ASP A 101 5.61 -4.61 -0.83
CA ASP A 101 5.50 -5.25 -2.14
C ASP A 101 4.99 -6.70 -2.07
N GLU A 102 5.34 -7.43 -1.01
CA GLU A 102 5.04 -8.86 -0.84
C GLU A 102 3.59 -9.18 -0.40
N ASN A 103 2.67 -8.22 -0.48
CA ASN A 103 1.30 -8.34 0.06
C ASN A 103 0.26 -7.54 -0.73
#